data_AF-A0A1J5ALP1-F1
#
_entry.id   AF-A0A1J5ALP1-F1
#
_cell.length_a   1.000
_cell.length_b   1.000
_cell.length_c   1.000
_cell.angle_alpha   90.00
_cell.angle_beta   90.00
_cell.angle_gamma   90.00
#
_symmetry.space_group_name_H-M   'P 1'
#
loop_
_entity.id
_entity.type
_entity.pdbx_description
1 polymer ?
#
loop_
_entity_poly.entity_id
_entity_poly.type
_entity_poly.pdbx_seq_one_letter_code
_entity_poly.pdbx_strand_id
1 'polypeptide(L)'
;MIVQVKGNQKTLFEDCQTMAATLSPDAVYQEPTTKAHNRIECRSVAVFTQPLFRDADKWRLVEAVVKVDRKRWSFDTKSDYWKPSHETSYYIATTILGAETFCQAIRNHWDIENGDHYVRDVALGEDKSRIRTNPHIFAKLRSFALNILRANHVENVSLELFENCLNINNILNYVGVR
;
A
#
# COMPACT_ATOMS: atom_id res chain seq x y z
N MET A 1 -9.35 -7.74 10.51
CA MET A 1 -8.13 -7.62 9.67
C MET A 1 -8.53 -7.61 8.20
N ILE A 2 -7.84 -6.88 7.33
CA ILE A 2 -8.02 -6.92 5.86
C ILE A 2 -6.66 -7.16 5.19
N VAL A 3 -6.59 -8.05 4.19
CA VAL A 3 -5.34 -8.41 3.50
C VAL A 3 -5.58 -8.58 2.01
N GLN A 4 -4.65 -8.12 1.18
CA GLN A 4 -4.70 -8.31 -0.27
C GLN A 4 -4.41 -9.77 -0.64
N VAL A 5 -5.27 -10.36 -1.47
CA VAL A 5 -5.03 -11.68 -2.06
C VAL A 5 -4.20 -11.49 -3.32
N LYS A 6 -2.99 -12.07 -3.33
CA LYS A 6 -2.07 -12.04 -4.48
C LYS A 6 -2.01 -13.40 -5.16
N GLY A 7 -1.40 -13.45 -6.36
CA GLY A 7 -1.32 -14.66 -7.17
C GLY A 7 -0.56 -15.84 -6.53
N ASN A 8 0.13 -15.63 -5.41
CA ASN A 8 0.72 -16.71 -4.61
C ASN A 8 -0.32 -17.57 -3.88
N GLN A 9 -1.58 -17.14 -3.79
CA GLN A 9 -2.72 -17.92 -3.28
C GLN A 9 -3.74 -18.17 -4.40
N LYS A 10 -3.35 -18.93 -5.43
CA LYS A 10 -4.11 -19.08 -6.69
C LYS A 10 -5.58 -19.47 -6.50
N THR A 11 -5.86 -20.50 -5.70
CA THR A 11 -7.23 -20.99 -5.46
C THR A 11 -8.12 -19.92 -4.82
N LEU A 12 -7.61 -19.23 -3.80
CA LEU A 12 -8.35 -18.15 -3.13
C LEU A 12 -8.57 -16.96 -4.08
N PHE A 13 -7.57 -16.62 -4.88
CA PHE A 13 -7.67 -15.52 -5.84
C PHE A 13 -8.74 -15.80 -6.91
N GLU A 14 -8.75 -17.01 -7.45
CA GLU A 14 -9.80 -17.48 -8.37
C GLU A 14 -11.19 -17.47 -7.72
N ASP A 15 -11.32 -17.89 -6.46
CA ASP A 15 -12.62 -17.85 -5.75
C ASP A 15 -13.16 -16.42 -5.63
N CYS A 16 -12.30 -15.47 -5.27
CA CYS A 16 -12.64 -14.06 -5.22
C CYS A 16 -13.08 -13.52 -6.60
N GLN A 17 -12.38 -13.91 -7.67
CA GLN A 17 -12.72 -13.51 -9.05
C GLN A 17 -14.06 -14.08 -9.48
N THR A 18 -14.28 -15.39 -9.27
CA THR A 18 -15.54 -16.06 -9.61
C THR A 18 -16.69 -15.41 -8.87
N MET A 19 -16.57 -15.22 -7.56
CA MET A 19 -17.62 -14.61 -6.76
C MET A 19 -17.99 -13.21 -7.25
N ALA A 20 -16.99 -12.38 -7.53
CA ALA A 20 -17.23 -11.03 -8.03
C ALA A 20 -17.79 -10.98 -9.46
N ALA A 21 -17.67 -12.06 -10.23
CA ALA A 21 -18.25 -12.18 -11.57
C ALA A 21 -19.67 -12.77 -11.55
N THR A 22 -20.00 -13.59 -10.55
CA THR A 22 -21.28 -14.32 -10.48
C THR A 22 -22.30 -13.71 -9.53
N LEU A 23 -21.85 -13.00 -8.50
CA LEU A 23 -22.73 -12.42 -7.47
C LEU A 23 -22.86 -10.92 -7.63
N SER A 24 -24.00 -10.38 -7.18
CA SER A 24 -24.16 -8.96 -6.95
C SER A 24 -23.49 -8.58 -5.62
N PRO A 25 -22.80 -7.44 -5.55
CA PRO A 25 -22.21 -6.97 -4.30
C PRO A 25 -23.27 -6.53 -3.29
N ASP A 26 -23.02 -6.78 -2.00
CA ASP A 26 -23.88 -6.36 -0.90
C ASP A 26 -23.73 -4.86 -0.60
N ALA A 27 -22.54 -4.31 -0.85
CA ALA A 27 -22.27 -2.88 -0.72
C ALA A 27 -21.31 -2.42 -1.80
N VAL A 28 -21.54 -1.20 -2.32
CA VAL A 28 -20.69 -0.55 -3.31
C VAL A 28 -20.40 0.88 -2.87
N TYR A 29 -19.17 1.32 -3.10
CA TYR A 29 -18.76 2.70 -2.93
C TYR A 29 -17.87 3.13 -4.08
N GLN A 30 -18.03 4.37 -4.53
CA GLN A 30 -17.16 4.97 -5.53
C GLN A 30 -16.56 6.26 -4.95
N GLU A 31 -15.24 6.29 -4.86
CA GLU A 31 -14.49 7.46 -4.40
C GLU A 31 -14.64 8.59 -5.45
N PRO A 32 -14.77 9.86 -5.02
CA PRO A 32 -14.71 10.99 -5.93
C PRO A 32 -13.41 10.98 -6.75
N THR A 33 -13.50 11.36 -8.03
CA THR A 33 -12.31 11.47 -8.87
C THR A 33 -11.37 12.53 -8.31
N THR A 34 -10.13 12.16 -8.06
CA THR A 34 -9.08 13.07 -7.57
C THR A 34 -8.11 13.40 -8.69
N LYS A 35 -7.73 14.69 -8.77
CA LYS A 35 -6.70 15.18 -9.71
C LYS A 35 -5.48 15.64 -8.92
N ALA A 36 -4.34 15.03 -9.19
CA ALA A 36 -3.01 15.49 -8.85
C ALA A 36 -2.30 15.99 -10.13
N HIS A 37 -1.10 16.55 -9.97
CA HIS A 37 -0.36 17.25 -11.04
C HIS A 37 -0.37 16.50 -12.39
N ASN A 38 0.07 15.23 -12.41
CA ASN A 38 0.12 14.39 -13.61
C ASN A 38 -0.72 13.12 -13.49
N ARG A 39 -1.70 13.10 -12.58
CA ARG A 39 -2.46 11.88 -12.26
C ARG A 39 -3.90 12.19 -11.94
N ILE A 40 -4.82 11.51 -12.62
CA ILE A 40 -6.25 11.48 -12.27
C ILE A 40 -6.58 10.07 -11.84
N GLU A 41 -7.33 9.92 -10.75
CA GLU A 41 -7.62 8.63 -10.17
C GLU A 41 -9.04 8.54 -9.61
N CYS A 42 -9.65 7.37 -9.80
CA CYS A 42 -10.93 6.99 -9.22
C CYS A 42 -10.83 5.54 -8.75
N ARG A 43 -11.41 5.25 -7.59
CA ARG A 43 -11.54 3.90 -7.05
C ARG A 43 -13.00 3.55 -6.85
N SER A 44 -13.37 2.33 -7.18
CA SER A 44 -14.65 1.74 -6.78
C SER A 44 -14.40 0.47 -5.98
N VAL A 45 -15.15 0.32 -4.90
CA VAL A 45 -15.07 -0.79 -3.97
C VAL A 45 -16.41 -1.52 -3.96
N ALA A 46 -16.35 -2.83 -4.10
CA ALA A 46 -17.50 -3.72 -4.01
C ALA A 46 -17.23 -4.78 -2.92
N VAL A 47 -18.20 -4.98 -2.03
CA VAL A 47 -18.09 -5.88 -0.88
C VAL A 47 -19.06 -7.04 -1.05
N PHE A 48 -18.57 -8.24 -0.78
CA PHE A 48 -19.32 -9.49 -0.79
C PHE A 48 -19.19 -10.13 0.58
N THR A 49 -20.30 -10.23 1.28
CA THR A 49 -20.39 -10.82 2.62
C THR A 49 -20.68 -12.32 2.54
N GLN A 50 -20.30 -13.05 3.59
CA GLN A 50 -20.48 -14.50 3.67
C GLN A 50 -19.92 -15.25 2.44
N PRO A 51 -18.65 -15.02 2.09
CA PRO A 51 -18.06 -15.62 0.90
C PRO A 51 -17.97 -17.14 1.01
N LEU A 52 -18.18 -17.81 -0.12
CA LEU A 52 -18.02 -19.26 -0.25
C LEU A 52 -16.71 -19.56 -0.97
N PHE A 53 -15.83 -20.29 -0.28
CA PHE A 53 -14.53 -20.71 -0.80
C PHE A 53 -14.50 -22.22 -1.05
N ARG A 54 -13.68 -22.65 -2.02
CA ARG A 54 -13.43 -24.09 -2.26
C ARG A 54 -12.80 -24.77 -1.06
N ASP A 55 -11.93 -24.05 -0.34
CA ASP A 55 -11.27 -24.51 0.89
C ASP A 55 -11.88 -23.79 2.10
N ALA A 56 -13.11 -24.16 2.44
CA ALA A 56 -13.89 -23.50 3.48
C ALA A 56 -13.25 -23.61 4.87
N ASP A 57 -12.61 -24.74 5.19
CA ASP A 57 -11.95 -24.94 6.48
C ASP A 57 -10.77 -23.97 6.68
N LYS A 58 -9.96 -23.80 5.63
CA LYS A 58 -8.81 -22.87 5.67
C LYS A 58 -9.24 -21.42 5.78
N TRP A 59 -10.34 -21.04 5.13
CA TRP A 59 -10.80 -19.64 5.05
C TRP A 59 -12.04 -19.33 5.89
N ARG A 60 -12.38 -20.20 6.86
CA ARG A 60 -13.58 -20.10 7.71
C ARG A 60 -13.73 -18.77 8.44
N LEU A 61 -12.62 -18.11 8.75
CA LEU A 61 -12.60 -16.83 9.48
C LEU A 61 -12.82 -15.61 8.57
N VAL A 62 -12.91 -15.80 7.26
CA VAL A 62 -13.14 -14.72 6.30
C VAL A 62 -14.64 -14.45 6.22
N GLU A 63 -15.02 -13.23 6.60
CA GLU A 63 -16.42 -12.79 6.60
C GLU A 63 -16.79 -11.98 5.37
N ALA A 64 -15.80 -11.38 4.69
CA ALA A 64 -16.03 -10.58 3.50
C ALA A 64 -14.89 -10.70 2.49
N VAL A 65 -15.23 -10.62 1.21
CA VAL A 65 -14.31 -10.32 0.11
C VAL A 65 -14.59 -8.93 -0.40
N VAL A 66 -13.53 -8.20 -0.70
CA VAL A 66 -13.59 -6.84 -1.20
C VAL A 66 -12.89 -6.79 -2.54
N LYS A 67 -13.62 -6.40 -3.59
CA LYS A 67 -13.06 -6.07 -4.90
C LYS A 67 -12.81 -4.57 -4.96
N VAL A 68 -11.61 -4.20 -5.40
CA VAL A 68 -11.23 -2.81 -5.64
C VAL A 68 -10.86 -2.65 -7.11
N ASP A 69 -11.59 -1.82 -7.82
CA ASP A 69 -11.27 -1.38 -9.17
C ASP A 69 -10.67 0.03 -9.11
N ARG A 70 -9.47 0.20 -9.66
CA ARG A 70 -8.76 1.47 -9.73
C ARG A 70 -8.62 1.89 -11.19
N LYS A 71 -9.16 3.04 -11.54
CA LYS A 71 -8.97 3.69 -12.83
C LYS A 71 -8.04 4.87 -12.65
N ARG A 72 -6.94 4.89 -13.40
CA ARG A 72 -5.91 5.92 -13.33
C ARG A 72 -5.61 6.45 -14.73
N TRP A 73 -5.53 7.76 -14.86
CA TRP A 73 -4.95 8.42 -16.02
C TRP A 73 -3.66 9.09 -15.58
N SER A 74 -2.55 8.76 -16.24
CA SER A 74 -1.25 9.39 -15.99
C SER A 74 -0.85 10.20 -17.21
N PHE A 75 -0.47 11.45 -17.01
CA PHE A 75 -0.04 12.31 -18.11
C PHE A 75 1.39 11.96 -18.51
N ASP A 76 1.60 11.59 -19.78
CA ASP A 76 2.93 11.36 -20.33
C ASP A 76 3.45 12.63 -20.99
N THR A 77 4.40 13.29 -20.32
CA THR A 77 4.99 14.56 -20.79
C THR A 77 5.79 14.41 -22.08
N LYS A 78 6.26 13.21 -22.43
CA LYS A 78 7.02 12.99 -23.68
C LYS A 78 6.13 12.98 -24.90
N SER A 79 4.88 12.60 -24.73
CA SER A 79 3.95 12.35 -25.82
C SER A 79 2.69 13.20 -25.74
N ASP A 80 2.59 14.04 -24.71
CA ASP A 80 1.54 15.04 -24.50
C ASP A 80 0.13 14.44 -24.44
N TYR A 81 0.00 13.22 -23.90
CA TYR A 81 -1.30 12.55 -23.77
C TYR A 81 -1.50 11.86 -22.42
N TRP A 82 -2.77 11.66 -22.06
CA TRP A 82 -3.18 10.91 -20.88
C TRP A 82 -3.23 9.40 -21.17
N LYS A 83 -2.42 8.63 -20.44
CA LYS A 83 -2.42 7.16 -20.48
C LYS A 83 -3.43 6.59 -19.50
N PRO A 84 -4.52 5.95 -19.97
CA PRO A 84 -5.42 5.22 -19.09
C PRO A 84 -4.77 3.94 -18.59
N SER A 85 -5.12 3.55 -17.37
CA SER A 85 -4.73 2.30 -16.73
C SER A 85 -5.86 1.86 -15.81
N HIS A 86 -6.17 0.57 -15.83
CA HIS A 86 -7.15 -0.05 -14.96
C HIS A 86 -6.50 -1.23 -14.27
N GLU A 87 -6.64 -1.28 -12.96
CA GLU A 87 -6.20 -2.38 -12.12
C GLU A 87 -7.35 -2.86 -11.23
N THR A 88 -7.51 -4.17 -11.12
CA THR A 88 -8.45 -4.81 -10.19
C THR A 88 -7.66 -5.58 -9.14
N SER A 89 -7.99 -5.39 -7.87
CA SER A 89 -7.41 -6.10 -6.73
C SER A 89 -8.49 -6.71 -5.86
N TYR A 90 -8.17 -7.83 -5.21
CA TYR A 90 -9.06 -8.52 -4.28
C TYR A 90 -8.45 -8.56 -2.89
N TYR A 91 -9.31 -8.41 -1.89
CA TYR A 91 -8.95 -8.46 -0.47
C TYR A 91 -9.91 -9.38 0.26
N ILE A 92 -9.43 -9.99 1.34
CA ILE A 92 -10.26 -10.74 2.29
C ILE A 92 -10.24 -10.04 3.64
N ALA A 93 -11.38 -10.06 4.33
CA ALA A 93 -11.52 -9.47 5.64
C ALA A 93 -12.21 -10.42 6.63
N THR A 94 -11.76 -10.37 7.87
CA THR A 94 -12.35 -11.13 9.00
C THR A 94 -13.45 -10.36 9.73
N THR A 95 -13.98 -9.32 9.09
CA THR A 95 -15.00 -8.43 9.64
C THR A 95 -15.78 -7.86 8.47
N ILE A 96 -17.06 -7.60 8.70
CA ILE A 96 -17.92 -6.91 7.73
C ILE A 96 -17.90 -5.42 8.05
N LEU A 97 -17.58 -4.59 7.05
CA LEU A 97 -17.60 -3.12 7.13
C LEU A 97 -18.29 -2.56 5.88
N GLY A 98 -18.63 -1.27 5.91
CA GLY A 98 -19.13 -0.58 4.73
C GLY A 98 -18.08 -0.45 3.63
N ALA A 99 -18.51 -0.38 2.37
CA ALA A 99 -17.62 -0.26 1.21
C ALA A 99 -16.74 1.01 1.27
N GLU A 100 -17.27 2.13 1.79
CA GLU A 100 -16.49 3.35 2.02
C GLU A 100 -15.39 3.14 3.07
N THR A 101 -15.71 2.50 4.19
CA THR A 101 -14.75 2.21 5.26
C THR A 101 -13.64 1.29 4.77
N PHE A 102 -13.98 0.27 3.97
CA PHE A 102 -12.96 -0.56 3.32
C PHE A 102 -12.10 0.23 2.34
N CYS A 103 -12.70 1.13 1.55
CA CYS A 103 -11.95 2.00 0.63
C CYS A 103 -10.89 2.82 1.39
N GLN A 104 -11.29 3.45 2.50
CA GLN A 104 -10.40 4.25 3.34
C GLN A 104 -9.33 3.38 4.01
N ALA A 105 -9.69 2.23 4.57
CA ALA A 105 -8.74 1.33 5.23
C ALA A 105 -7.67 0.81 4.26
N ILE A 106 -8.07 0.40 3.05
CA ILE A 106 -7.15 -0.06 2.01
C ILE A 106 -6.25 1.09 1.57
N ARG A 107 -6.81 2.30 1.37
CA ARG A 107 -6.03 3.48 0.98
C ARG A 107 -4.98 3.84 2.03
N ASN A 108 -5.37 3.92 3.29
CA ASN A 108 -4.46 4.25 4.38
C ASN A 108 -3.35 3.21 4.54
N HIS A 109 -3.67 1.93 4.34
CA HIS A 109 -2.66 0.87 4.34
C HIS A 109 -1.61 1.09 3.23
N TRP A 110 -2.05 1.41 2.03
CA TRP A 110 -1.15 1.75 0.91
C TRP A 110 -0.33 3.00 1.17
N ASP A 111 -0.90 4.04 1.78
CA ASP A 111 -0.17 5.27 2.07
C ASP A 111 0.96 5.02 3.10
N ILE A 112 0.72 4.16 4.09
CA ILE A 112 1.75 3.73 5.05
C ILE A 112 2.86 2.93 4.34
N GLU A 113 2.48 1.92 3.55
CA GLU A 113 3.44 1.07 2.83
C GLU A 113 4.27 1.92 1.85
N ASN A 114 3.62 2.74 1.03
CA ASN A 114 4.30 3.58 0.05
C ASN A 114 5.20 4.65 0.70
N GLY A 115 4.77 5.25 1.82
CA GLY A 115 5.55 6.25 2.56
C GLY A 115 6.78 5.66 3.27
N ASP A 116 6.74 4.40 3.67
CA ASP A 116 7.88 3.72 4.28
C ASP A 116 8.84 3.15 3.24
N HIS A 117 8.32 2.37 2.29
CA HIS A 117 9.12 1.67 1.31
C HIS A 117 9.85 2.63 0.38
N TYR A 118 9.16 3.63 -0.19
CA TYR A 118 9.81 4.55 -1.12
C TYR A 118 11.00 5.29 -0.50
N VAL A 119 10.85 5.76 0.75
CA VAL A 119 11.91 6.47 1.47
C VAL A 119 13.07 5.53 1.75
N ARG A 120 12.82 4.29 2.15
CA ARG A 120 13.88 3.30 2.39
C ARG A 120 14.62 2.92 1.11
N ASP A 121 13.88 2.66 0.04
CA ASP A 121 14.43 2.19 -1.23
C ASP A 121 15.24 3.28 -1.93
N VAL A 122 14.71 4.50 -1.96
CA VAL A 122 15.33 5.63 -2.67
C VAL A 122 16.23 6.47 -1.78
N ALA A 123 15.70 7.03 -0.68
CA ALA A 123 16.44 7.97 0.15
C ALA A 123 17.50 7.28 1.02
N LEU A 124 17.19 6.09 1.58
CA LEU A 124 18.16 5.28 2.34
C LEU A 124 18.91 4.25 1.47
N GLY A 125 18.68 4.28 0.16
CA GLY A 125 19.42 3.52 -0.83
C GLY A 125 19.35 2.01 -0.66
N GLU A 126 18.22 1.47 -0.18
CA GLU A 126 18.03 0.02 -0.03
C GLU A 126 18.14 -0.69 -1.39
N ASP A 127 17.53 -0.15 -2.45
CA ASP A 127 17.59 -0.71 -3.81
C ASP A 127 19.01 -0.77 -4.39
N LYS A 128 19.86 0.20 -4.02
CA LYS A 128 21.24 0.28 -4.51
C LYS A 128 22.22 -0.51 -3.64
N SER A 129 21.74 -1.13 -2.55
CA SER A 129 22.59 -1.81 -1.59
C SER A 129 23.14 -3.12 -2.15
N ARG A 130 24.47 -3.31 -2.08
CA ARG A 130 25.16 -4.53 -2.54
C ARG A 130 25.44 -5.52 -1.41
N ILE A 131 24.91 -5.30 -0.22
CA ILE A 131 25.14 -6.15 0.97
C ILE A 131 24.44 -7.50 0.74
N ARG A 132 25.22 -8.59 0.73
CA ARG A 132 24.70 -9.96 0.52
C ARG A 132 24.75 -10.84 1.76
N THR A 133 25.57 -10.48 2.74
CA THR A 133 25.66 -11.21 4.02
C THR A 133 24.78 -10.51 5.04
N ASN A 134 23.81 -11.23 5.60
CA ASN A 134 22.86 -10.72 6.60
C ASN A 134 22.18 -9.38 6.23
N PRO A 135 21.59 -9.23 5.01
CA PRO A 135 20.98 -7.97 4.55
C PRO A 135 19.86 -7.45 5.48
N HIS A 136 19.19 -8.37 6.19
CA HIS A 136 18.15 -8.06 7.17
C HIS A 136 18.64 -7.19 8.35
N ILE A 137 19.93 -7.22 8.69
CA ILE A 137 20.49 -6.34 9.74
C ILE A 137 20.44 -4.89 9.26
N PHE A 138 20.86 -4.65 8.03
CA PHE A 138 20.89 -3.30 7.47
C PHE A 138 19.48 -2.76 7.18
N ALA A 139 18.54 -3.63 6.79
CA ALA A 139 17.12 -3.26 6.70
C ALA A 139 16.56 -2.77 8.04
N LYS A 140 16.92 -3.44 9.15
CA LYS A 140 16.54 -3.00 10.51
C LYS A 140 17.20 -1.67 10.89
N LEU A 141 18.48 -1.48 10.57
CA LEU A 141 19.17 -0.21 10.83
C LEU A 141 18.55 0.97 10.06
N ARG A 142 18.19 0.77 8.79
CA ARG A 142 17.46 1.76 7.99
C ARG A 142 16.10 2.09 8.60
N SER A 143 15.37 1.07 9.04
CA SER A 143 14.08 1.25 9.71
C SER A 143 14.24 2.05 11.01
N PHE A 144 15.28 1.76 11.79
CA PHE A 144 15.59 2.50 13.02
C PHE A 144 15.91 3.97 12.73
N ALA A 145 16.78 4.24 11.75
CA ALA A 145 17.11 5.59 11.33
C ALA A 145 15.86 6.36 10.86
N LEU A 146 15.02 5.74 10.00
CA LEU A 146 13.79 6.37 9.51
C LEU A 146 12.80 6.67 10.65
N ASN A 147 12.69 5.78 11.64
CA ASN A 147 11.83 6.00 12.80
C ASN A 147 12.32 7.17 13.66
N ILE A 148 13.64 7.34 13.84
CA ILE A 148 14.20 8.53 14.51
C ILE A 148 13.83 9.80 13.74
N LEU A 149 14.03 9.82 12.42
CA LEU A 149 13.70 10.99 11.60
C LEU A 149 12.20 11.34 11.69
N ARG A 150 11.32 10.33 11.65
CA ARG A 150 9.87 10.53 11.82
C ARG A 150 9.49 11.03 13.20
N ALA A 151 10.12 10.50 14.25
CA ALA A 151 9.88 10.94 15.62
C ALA A 151 10.31 12.40 15.85
N ASN A 152 11.22 12.91 15.03
CA ASN A 152 11.67 14.31 15.02
C ASN A 152 10.96 15.13 13.92
N HIS A 153 9.84 14.64 13.38
CA HIS A 153 8.98 15.34 12.41
C HIS A 153 9.69 15.78 11.11
N VAL A 154 10.69 15.01 10.67
CA VAL A 154 11.40 15.28 9.41
C VAL A 154 10.50 14.98 8.22
N GLU A 155 10.23 15.99 7.39
CA GLU A 155 9.40 15.87 6.18
C GLU A 155 10.22 15.48 4.94
N ASN A 156 11.45 16.00 4.80
CA ASN A 156 12.33 15.71 3.66
C ASN A 156 13.57 14.92 4.09
N VAL A 157 13.41 13.58 4.10
CA VAL A 157 14.47 12.66 4.51
C VAL A 157 15.75 12.80 3.69
N SER A 158 15.65 13.05 2.38
CA SER A 158 16.85 13.17 1.52
C SER A 158 17.68 14.40 1.87
N LEU A 159 17.04 15.54 2.14
CA LEU A 159 17.72 16.76 2.56
C LEU A 159 18.33 16.58 3.95
N GLU A 160 17.56 16.01 4.88
CA GLU A 160 18.01 15.81 6.25
C GLU A 160 19.25 14.89 6.32
N LEU A 161 19.28 13.84 5.51
CA LEU A 161 20.46 12.96 5.40
C LEU A 161 21.70 13.72 4.90
N PHE A 162 21.52 14.65 3.95
CA PHE A 162 22.60 15.49 3.46
C PHE A 162 23.11 16.44 4.54
N GLU A 163 22.21 17.13 5.26
CA GLU A 163 22.56 18.04 6.34
C GLU A 163 23.26 17.32 7.50
N ASN A 164 22.77 16.14 7.87
CA ASN A 164 23.38 15.29 8.90
C ASN A 164 24.79 14.80 8.53
N CYS A 165 25.05 14.56 7.23
CA CYS A 165 26.39 14.25 6.75
C CYS A 165 27.37 15.42 6.88
N LEU A 166 26.87 16.67 6.86
CA LEU A 166 27.70 17.86 7.03
C LEU A 166 28.03 18.13 8.50
N ASN A 167 27.16 17.76 9.43
CA ASN A 167 27.38 17.96 10.86
C ASN A 167 26.76 16.83 11.70
N ILE A 168 27.63 15.99 12.27
CA ILE A 168 27.22 14.86 13.11
C ILE A 168 26.45 15.27 14.37
N ASN A 169 26.64 16.51 14.86
CA ASN A 169 25.92 17.00 16.04
C ASN A 169 24.40 17.11 15.80
N ASN A 170 23.97 17.25 14.55
CA ASN A 170 22.55 17.27 14.19
C ASN A 170 21.89 15.95 14.61
N ILE A 171 22.53 14.82 14.29
CA ILE A 171 22.06 13.48 14.64
C ILE A 171 22.00 13.30 16.17
N LEU A 172 23.04 13.75 16.89
CA LEU A 172 23.13 13.60 18.35
C LEU A 172 22.10 14.42 19.14
N ASN A 173 21.45 15.38 18.46
CA ASN A 173 20.40 16.21 19.04
C ASN A 173 18.99 15.67 18.79
N TYR A 174 18.83 14.62 17.98
CA TYR A 174 17.53 13.99 17.81
C TYR A 174 17.04 13.31 19.08
N VAL A 175 15.74 13.42 19.32
CA VAL A 175 15.02 12.62 20.30
C VAL A 175 15.15 11.14 19.90
N GLY A 176 15.63 10.30 20.82
CA GLY A 176 15.80 8.85 20.61
C GLY A 176 17.21 8.39 20.24
N VAL A 177 18.19 9.30 20.14
CA VAL A 177 19.62 8.97 19.89
C VAL A 177 20.45 8.96 21.20
N ARG A 178 19.90 9.49 22.30
CA ARG A 178 20.53 9.53 23.63
C ARG A 178 20.04 8.42 24.55
#